data_AF-G8PU20-F1
#
_entry.id   AF-G8PU20-F1
#
_cell.length_a   1.000
_cell.length_b   1.000
_cell.length_c   1.000
_cell.angle_alpha   90.00
_cell.angle_beta   90.00
_cell.angle_gamma   90.00
#
_symmetry.space_group_name_H-M   'P 1'
#
loop_
_entity.id
_entity.type
_entity.pdbx_description
1 polymer ?
#
loop_
_entity_poly.entity_id
_entity_poly.type
_entity_poly.pdbx_seq_one_letter_code
_entity_poly.pdbx_strand_id
1 'polypeptide(L)'
;MEGLQRVTEFQVLEALELHERPSLMLFNASEAKERLEGIAWIRNASIQKFYPGTLRVMIKEQEPYALWQRGNITSVITKKGEVITDEVDGRYANLLRVVNHGAQLRAGEIMSELDKFPGIRARVRAAKLRSERRWDLAMENGITVRLPEFDVGDALAELKKLDDQGGLLSRDIVAVDLRLQDRVVVRLSDDAAIRRQTTIEQRGTPSSTGRDT
;
A
#
# COMPACT_ATOMS: atom_id res chain seq x y z
N MET A 1 15.59 -6.35 28.75
CA MET A 1 14.90 -5.44 27.81
C MET A 1 13.66 -6.13 27.31
N GLU A 2 12.60 -5.38 26.97
CA GLU A 2 11.32 -5.95 26.52
C GLU A 2 10.83 -5.22 25.27
N GLY A 3 10.14 -5.96 24.39
CA GLY A 3 9.44 -5.41 23.22
C GLY A 3 10.23 -5.34 21.90
N LEU A 4 11.43 -5.95 21.85
CA LEU A 4 12.23 -6.06 20.63
C LEU A 4 11.66 -7.12 19.68
N GLN A 5 11.40 -6.75 18.43
CA GLN A 5 11.05 -7.67 17.34
C GLN A 5 11.97 -7.52 16.12
N ARG A 6 12.39 -6.28 15.81
CA ARG A 6 13.21 -5.92 14.65
C ARG A 6 14.43 -5.10 15.04
N VAL A 7 14.37 -4.33 16.12
CA VAL A 7 15.53 -3.63 16.67
C VAL A 7 16.40 -4.63 17.43
N THR A 8 17.69 -4.64 17.14
CA THR A 8 18.64 -5.52 17.83
C THR A 8 18.99 -4.99 19.21
N GLU A 9 19.29 -5.88 20.15
CA GLU A 9 19.77 -5.49 21.48
C GLU A 9 21.04 -4.62 21.39
N PHE A 10 21.92 -4.90 20.43
CA PHE A 10 23.13 -4.13 20.18
C PHE A 10 22.82 -2.66 19.84
N GLN A 11 21.87 -2.41 18.93
CA GLN A 11 21.46 -1.05 18.57
C GLN A 11 20.89 -0.28 19.78
N VAL A 12 20.16 -0.98 20.65
CA VAL A 12 19.65 -0.39 21.89
C VAL A 12 20.78 -0.04 22.84
N LEU A 13 21.73 -0.95 23.06
CA LEU A 13 22.88 -0.70 23.94
C LEU A 13 23.77 0.43 23.43
N GLU A 14 24.00 0.49 22.11
CA GLU A 14 24.73 1.58 21.46
C GLU A 14 24.02 2.92 21.69
N ALA A 15 22.71 3.00 21.46
CA ALA A 15 21.94 4.21 21.69
C ALA A 15 21.86 4.63 23.17
N LEU A 16 22.00 3.69 24.12
CA LEU A 16 22.08 3.98 25.54
C LEU A 16 23.47 4.50 25.97
N GLU A 17 24.49 4.42 25.11
CA GLU A 17 25.87 4.84 25.38
C GLU A 17 26.41 4.33 26.73
N LEU A 18 26.07 3.10 27.08
CA LEU A 18 26.59 2.48 28.30
C LEU A 18 28.06 2.10 28.04
N HIS A 19 28.97 3.01 28.38
CA HIS A 19 30.41 2.79 28.35
C HIS A 19 30.80 1.68 29.34
N GLU A 20 32.01 1.13 29.26
CA GLU A 20 32.50 -0.03 30.04
C GLU A 20 32.28 0.03 31.57
N ARG A 21 31.95 1.19 32.16
CA ARG A 21 31.53 1.37 33.57
C ARG A 21 30.34 2.34 33.70
N PRO A 22 29.10 1.90 33.45
CA PRO A 22 27.95 2.79 33.53
C PRO A 22 27.59 3.08 34.98
N SER A 23 27.70 4.34 35.41
CA SER A 23 27.16 4.79 36.69
C SER A 23 25.71 5.23 36.51
N LEU A 24 24.76 4.54 37.16
CA LEU A 24 23.34 4.91 37.10
C LEU A 24 23.04 6.31 37.62
N MET A 25 23.89 6.81 38.53
CA MET A 25 23.79 8.18 39.04
C MET A 25 24.08 9.22 37.95
N LEU A 26 25.04 8.95 37.07
CA LEU A 26 25.44 9.86 36.01
C LEU A 26 24.66 9.63 34.71
N PHE A 27 24.00 8.48 34.55
CA PHE A 27 23.23 8.14 33.37
C PHE A 27 22.01 9.05 33.18
N ASN A 28 21.90 9.74 32.04
CA ASN A 28 20.75 10.57 31.70
C ASN A 28 19.69 9.75 30.95
N ALA A 29 18.63 9.35 31.65
CA ALA A 29 17.57 8.54 31.05
C ALA A 29 16.73 9.31 30.01
N SER A 30 16.60 10.64 30.15
CA SER A 30 15.83 11.45 29.19
C SER A 30 16.56 11.55 27.85
N GLU A 31 17.86 11.82 27.89
CA GLU A 31 18.69 11.90 26.68
C GLU A 31 18.83 10.54 25.99
N ALA A 32 19.03 9.46 26.77
CA ALA A 32 19.05 8.12 26.23
C ALA A 32 17.70 7.72 25.59
N LYS A 33 16.58 8.18 26.16
CA LYS A 33 15.26 8.00 25.56
C LYS A 33 15.16 8.72 24.22
N GLU A 34 15.60 9.98 24.13
CA GLU A 34 15.58 10.74 22.88
C GLU A 34 16.42 10.06 21.78
N ARG A 35 17.59 9.52 22.14
CA ARG A 35 18.43 8.73 21.22
C ARG A 35 17.72 7.46 20.74
N LEU A 36 17.08 6.71 21.65
CA LEU A 36 16.29 5.54 21.26
C LEU A 36 15.13 5.91 20.34
N GLU A 37 14.38 6.96 20.65
CA GLU A 37 13.28 7.44 19.81
C GLU A 37 13.75 8.03 18.47
N GLY A 38 15.05 8.33 18.32
CA GLY A 38 15.68 8.66 17.05
C GLY A 38 15.89 7.46 16.11
N ILE A 39 15.82 6.23 16.61
CA ILE A 39 15.85 5.02 15.78
C ILE A 39 14.50 4.90 15.08
N ALA A 40 14.49 4.91 13.74
CA ALA A 40 13.25 4.94 12.94
C ALA A 40 12.27 3.79 13.25
N TRP A 41 12.78 2.63 13.69
CA TRP A 41 11.96 1.48 14.11
C TRP A 41 11.32 1.63 15.48
N ILE A 42 11.74 2.59 16.31
CA ILE A 42 11.23 2.81 17.66
C ILE A 42 10.15 3.87 17.61
N ARG A 43 8.93 3.48 17.97
CA ARG A 43 7.80 4.41 18.12
C ARG A 43 7.85 5.13 19.47
N ASN A 44 8.24 4.41 20.51
CA ASN A 44 8.36 4.95 21.86
C ASN A 44 9.34 4.10 22.68
N ALA A 45 10.14 4.77 23.50
CA ALA A 45 10.99 4.12 24.48
C ALA A 45 10.63 4.59 25.91
N SER A 46 10.72 3.68 26.86
CA SER A 46 10.58 3.97 28.28
C SER A 46 11.75 3.36 29.04
N ILE A 47 12.42 4.20 29.82
CA ILE A 47 13.60 3.83 30.60
C ILE A 47 13.29 4.06 32.08
N GLN A 48 13.41 3.00 32.88
CA GLN A 48 13.22 3.02 34.32
C GLN A 48 14.51 2.62 35.03
N LYS A 49 14.88 3.40 36.05
CA LYS A 49 16.05 3.12 36.90
C LYS A 49 15.61 2.35 38.15
N PHE A 50 16.26 1.23 38.41
CA PHE A 50 16.09 0.43 39.62
C PHE A 50 17.43 0.39 40.37
N TYR A 51 17.49 1.06 41.52
CA TYR A 51 18.69 1.10 42.33
C TYR A 51 18.98 -0.27 42.98
N PRO A 52 20.27 -0.65 43.15
CA PRO A 52 21.46 0.18 42.91
C PRO A 52 22.04 0.13 41.48
N GLY A 53 21.59 -0.75 40.58
CA GLY A 53 22.34 -1.05 39.34
C GLY A 53 21.55 -1.55 38.13
N THR A 54 20.22 -1.54 38.16
CA THR A 54 19.40 -2.11 37.09
C THR A 54 18.71 -1.03 36.25
N LEU A 55 18.84 -1.11 34.92
CA LEU A 55 18.01 -0.34 33.98
C LEU A 55 16.98 -1.25 33.34
N ARG A 56 15.72 -0.85 33.38
CA ARG A 56 14.66 -1.48 32.60
C ARG A 56 14.35 -0.59 31.41
N VAL A 57 14.56 -1.13 30.22
CA VAL A 57 14.23 -0.47 28.95
C VAL A 57 13.08 -1.25 28.30
N MET A 58 11.98 -0.56 28.09
CA MET A 58 10.81 -1.04 27.36
C MET A 58 10.74 -0.30 26.03
N ILE A 59 10.70 -1.04 24.93
CA ILE A 59 10.66 -0.49 23.58
C ILE A 59 9.35 -0.87 22.92
N LYS A 60 8.69 0.11 22.30
CA LYS A 60 7.55 -0.11 21.42
C LYS A 60 7.99 0.18 19.99
N GLU A 61 8.03 -0.85 19.16
CA GLU A 61 8.40 -0.69 17.75
C GLU A 61 7.27 -0.05 16.92
N GLN A 62 7.67 0.50 15.77
CA GLN A 62 6.76 0.95 14.73
C GLN A 62 6.11 -0.24 14.02
N GLU A 63 4.85 -0.06 13.63
CA GLU A 63 4.11 -1.04 12.85
C GLU A 63 4.25 -0.71 11.35
N PRO A 64 4.81 -1.64 10.54
CA PRO A 64 4.81 -1.51 9.09
C PRO A 64 3.40 -1.40 8.54
N TYR A 65 3.11 -0.37 7.77
CA TYR A 65 1.76 -0.09 7.29
C TYR A 65 1.61 -0.29 5.77
N ALA A 66 2.54 0.27 5.01
CA ALA A 66 2.55 0.20 3.55
C ALA A 66 3.97 0.26 3.01
N LEU A 67 4.13 -0.09 1.73
CA LEU A 67 5.37 0.12 0.98
C LEU A 67 5.22 1.38 0.12
N TRP A 68 6.06 2.38 0.35
CA TRP A 68 6.07 3.58 -0.47
C TRP A 68 7.14 3.50 -1.54
N GLN A 69 6.74 3.55 -2.80
CA GLN A 69 7.66 3.59 -3.94
C GLN A 69 7.74 5.00 -4.54
N ARG A 70 8.95 5.56 -4.53
CA ARG A 70 9.31 6.83 -5.20
C ARG A 70 10.42 6.56 -6.21
N GLY A 71 10.08 6.63 -7.50
CA GLY A 71 11.00 6.22 -8.57
C GLY A 71 11.47 4.78 -8.37
N ASN A 72 12.77 4.61 -8.13
CA ASN A 72 13.43 3.31 -7.94
C ASN A 72 13.59 2.91 -6.46
N ILE A 73 13.27 3.79 -5.52
CA ILE A 73 13.41 3.51 -4.08
C ILE A 73 12.06 3.05 -3.54
N THR A 74 12.07 1.96 -2.78
CA THR A 74 10.89 1.48 -2.03
C THR A 74 11.22 1.51 -0.55
N SER A 75 10.33 2.07 0.25
CA SER A 75 10.51 2.20 1.70
C SER A 75 9.33 1.59 2.44
N VAL A 76 9.56 1.04 3.62
CA VAL A 76 8.50 0.71 4.57
C VAL A 76 8.08 1.98 5.29
N ILE A 77 6.77 2.23 5.35
CA ILE A 77 6.22 3.41 6.02
C ILE A 77 5.26 3.06 7.15
N THR A 78 5.13 3.98 8.11
CA THR A 78 4.12 3.92 9.18
C THR A 78 2.74 4.35 8.65
N LYS A 79 1.69 4.18 9.46
CA LYS A 79 0.35 4.69 9.15
C LYS A 79 0.30 6.21 8.93
N LYS A 80 1.25 6.95 9.49
CA LYS A 80 1.38 8.41 9.31
C LYS A 80 2.14 8.82 8.05
N GLY A 81 2.73 7.85 7.34
CA GLY A 81 3.57 8.10 6.17
C GLY A 81 5.03 8.40 6.48
N GLU A 82 5.47 8.19 7.73
CA GLU A 82 6.88 8.31 8.11
C GLU A 82 7.65 7.10 7.57
N VAL A 83 8.86 7.33 7.05
CA VAL A 83 9.73 6.26 6.54
C VAL A 83 10.41 5.55 7.70
N ILE A 84 10.28 4.23 7.76
CA ILE A 84 10.93 3.37 8.75
C ILE A 84 12.28 2.86 8.23
N THR A 85 12.30 2.32 7.01
CA THR A 85 13.51 1.79 6.36
C THR A 85 13.35 1.77 4.83
N ASP A 86 14.46 1.92 4.11
CA ASP A 86 14.55 1.71 2.66
C ASP A 86 14.92 0.25 2.31
N GLU A 87 15.26 -0.57 3.32
CA GLU A 87 15.57 -1.98 3.15
C GLU A 87 14.29 -2.81 3.20
N VAL A 88 13.73 -3.08 2.02
CA VAL A 88 12.51 -3.88 1.87
C VAL A 88 12.88 -5.32 1.53
N ASP A 89 12.60 -6.24 2.46
CA ASP A 89 12.71 -7.68 2.23
C ASP A 89 11.34 -8.36 1.99
N GLY A 90 11.36 -9.67 1.75
CA GLY A 90 10.17 -10.46 1.44
C GLY A 90 9.09 -10.49 2.54
N ARG A 91 9.42 -10.15 3.80
CA ARG A 91 8.44 -10.18 4.90
C ARG A 91 7.37 -9.10 4.75
N TYR A 92 7.66 -8.06 3.96
CA TYR A 92 6.75 -6.94 3.70
C TYR A 92 5.94 -7.09 2.40
N ALA A 93 6.07 -8.23 1.69
CA ALA A 93 5.45 -8.44 0.39
C ALA A 93 3.90 -8.32 0.39
N ASN A 94 3.26 -8.56 1.54
CA ASN A 94 1.81 -8.48 1.69
C ASN A 94 1.30 -7.04 1.94
N LEU A 95 2.19 -6.10 2.25
CA LEU A 95 1.81 -4.71 2.46
C LEU A 95 1.39 -4.07 1.14
N LEU A 96 0.36 -3.23 1.20
CA LEU A 96 -0.06 -2.47 0.02
C LEU A 96 1.08 -1.55 -0.40
N ARG A 97 1.40 -1.59 -1.70
CA ARG A 97 2.37 -0.66 -2.28
C ARG A 97 1.68 0.61 -2.74
N VAL A 98 2.05 1.74 -2.16
CA VAL A 98 1.65 3.08 -2.58
C VAL A 98 2.75 3.72 -3.41
N VAL A 99 2.40 4.35 -4.53
CA VAL A 99 3.39 4.82 -5.52
C VAL A 99 3.21 6.32 -5.80
N ASN A 100 4.34 6.99 -6.05
CA ASN A 100 4.52 8.42 -6.32
C ASN A 100 4.67 9.28 -5.06
N HIS A 101 5.14 10.52 -5.27
CA HIS A 101 5.27 11.51 -4.21
C HIS A 101 3.91 11.83 -3.56
N GLY A 102 3.90 12.06 -2.25
CA GLY A 102 2.70 12.33 -1.46
C GLY A 102 1.85 11.11 -1.13
N ALA A 103 2.06 9.97 -1.81
CA ALA A 103 1.29 8.75 -1.60
C ALA A 103 1.48 8.17 -0.19
N GLN A 104 2.63 8.39 0.44
CA GLN A 104 2.91 7.94 1.81
C GLN A 104 2.00 8.60 2.86
N LEU A 105 1.68 9.88 2.68
CA LEU A 105 0.85 10.64 3.63
C LEU A 105 -0.63 10.29 3.46
N ARG A 106 -1.04 9.93 2.24
CA ARG A 106 -2.43 9.58 1.89
C ARG A 106 -2.71 8.08 1.89
N ALA A 107 -1.72 7.25 2.24
CA ALA A 107 -1.85 5.80 2.26
C ALA A 107 -3.01 5.32 3.15
N GLY A 108 -3.23 6.01 4.27
CA GLY A 108 -4.32 5.72 5.20
C GLY A 108 -5.71 5.89 4.58
N GLU A 109 -5.88 6.89 3.72
CA GLU A 109 -7.16 7.15 3.03
C GLU A 109 -7.53 5.96 2.14
N ILE A 110 -6.65 5.60 1.20
CA ILE A 110 -6.95 4.53 0.24
C ILE A 110 -7.04 3.16 0.91
N MET A 111 -6.22 2.89 1.93
CA MET A 111 -6.30 1.63 2.68
C MET A 111 -7.65 1.52 3.40
N SER A 112 -8.11 2.61 4.05
CA SER A 112 -9.39 2.60 4.76
C SER A 112 -10.60 2.35 3.86
N GLU A 113 -10.54 2.82 2.60
CA GLU A 113 -11.56 2.52 1.60
C GLU A 113 -11.48 1.07 1.13
N LEU A 114 -10.28 0.56 0.86
CA LEU A 114 -10.09 -0.83 0.44
C LEU A 114 -10.45 -1.85 1.53
N ASP A 115 -10.24 -1.53 2.80
CA ASP A 115 -10.57 -2.41 3.93
C ASP A 115 -12.08 -2.69 4.02
N LYS A 116 -12.93 -1.79 3.50
CA LYS A 116 -14.38 -2.01 3.37
C LYS A 116 -14.74 -3.06 2.31
N PHE A 117 -13.81 -3.36 1.38
CA PHE A 117 -14.01 -4.26 0.25
C PHE A 117 -12.90 -5.33 0.18
N PRO A 118 -12.87 -6.32 1.09
CA PRO A 118 -11.79 -7.31 1.18
C PRO A 118 -11.52 -8.07 -0.13
N GLY A 119 -12.58 -8.38 -0.89
CA GLY A 119 -12.45 -9.08 -2.18
C GLY A 119 -11.73 -8.26 -3.25
N ILE A 120 -11.90 -6.93 -3.26
CA ILE A 120 -11.14 -6.03 -4.12
C ILE A 120 -9.72 -5.88 -3.57
N ARG A 121 -9.58 -5.59 -2.26
CA ARG A 121 -8.28 -5.40 -1.60
C ARG A 121 -7.31 -6.57 -1.83
N ALA A 122 -7.81 -7.80 -1.83
CA ALA A 122 -7.00 -9.01 -2.08
C ALA A 122 -6.36 -9.01 -3.47
N ARG A 123 -7.00 -8.39 -4.47
CA ARG A 123 -6.52 -8.32 -5.85
C ARG A 123 -5.66 -7.09 -6.13
N VAL A 124 -5.64 -6.10 -5.23
CA VAL A 124 -4.87 -4.86 -5.41
C VAL A 124 -3.41 -5.10 -5.07
N ARG A 125 -2.53 -4.95 -6.06
CA ARG A 125 -1.07 -5.04 -5.89
C ARG A 125 -0.42 -3.70 -5.57
N ALA A 126 -0.95 -2.61 -6.11
CA ALA A 126 -0.45 -1.27 -5.81
C ALA A 126 -1.53 -0.20 -5.99
N ALA A 127 -1.40 0.91 -5.25
CA ALA A 127 -2.18 2.12 -5.44
C ALA A 127 -1.24 3.25 -5.88
N LYS A 128 -1.49 3.86 -7.03
CA LYS A 128 -0.66 4.92 -7.60
C LYS A 128 -1.36 6.25 -7.43
N LEU A 129 -0.72 7.20 -6.73
CA LEU A 129 -1.27 8.54 -6.59
C LEU A 129 -0.98 9.35 -7.85
N ARG A 130 -2.02 9.88 -8.51
CA ARG A 130 -1.94 10.62 -9.76
C ARG A 130 -2.20 12.09 -9.51
N SER A 131 -1.25 12.92 -9.91
CA SER A 131 -1.32 14.38 -9.74
C SER A 131 -1.65 14.77 -8.29
N GLU A 132 -1.16 13.99 -7.32
CA GLU A 132 -1.38 14.16 -5.87
C GLU A 132 -2.85 14.14 -5.40
N ARG A 133 -3.80 13.83 -6.29
CA ARG A 133 -5.24 13.95 -6.03
C ARG A 133 -5.99 12.64 -6.15
N ARG A 134 -5.75 11.88 -7.23
CA ARG A 134 -6.53 10.69 -7.60
C ARG A 134 -5.74 9.40 -7.43
N TRP A 135 -6.44 8.30 -7.22
CA TRP A 135 -5.81 6.99 -7.09
C TRP A 135 -6.07 6.12 -8.32
N ASP A 136 -5.02 5.50 -8.85
CA ASP A 136 -5.12 4.40 -9.81
C ASP A 136 -4.73 3.11 -9.09
N LEU A 137 -5.63 2.12 -9.01
CA LEU A 137 -5.33 0.80 -8.46
C LEU A 137 -4.78 -0.11 -9.55
N ALA A 138 -3.62 -0.69 -9.30
CA ALA A 138 -3.05 -1.74 -10.12
C ALA A 138 -3.41 -3.10 -9.51
N MET A 139 -4.18 -3.89 -10.25
CA MET A 139 -4.58 -5.23 -9.85
C MET A 139 -3.48 -6.25 -10.15
N GLU A 140 -3.55 -7.41 -9.50
CA GLU A 140 -2.61 -8.53 -9.66
C GLU A 140 -2.56 -9.07 -11.09
N ASN A 141 -3.69 -9.04 -11.80
CA ASN A 141 -3.83 -9.52 -13.17
C ASN A 141 -3.49 -8.47 -14.24
N GLY A 142 -2.95 -7.31 -13.85
CA GLY A 142 -2.55 -6.24 -14.75
C GLY A 142 -3.63 -5.21 -15.08
N ILE A 143 -4.88 -5.42 -14.63
CA ILE A 143 -5.96 -4.44 -14.80
C ILE A 143 -5.62 -3.17 -14.01
N THR A 144 -5.81 -2.02 -14.63
CA THR A 144 -5.75 -0.72 -13.94
C THR A 144 -7.15 -0.16 -13.71
N VAL A 145 -7.51 0.04 -12.44
CA VAL A 145 -8.76 0.73 -12.07
C VAL A 145 -8.46 2.18 -11.74
N ARG A 146 -9.10 3.11 -12.43
CA ARG A 146 -8.95 4.55 -12.21
C ARG A 146 -10.08 5.04 -11.34
N LEU A 147 -9.75 5.54 -10.15
CA LEU A 147 -10.73 6.03 -9.20
C LEU A 147 -11.01 7.53 -9.42
N PRO A 148 -12.22 7.99 -9.04
CA PRO A 148 -12.51 9.40 -8.95
C PRO A 148 -11.67 10.09 -7.85
N GLU A 149 -11.70 11.42 -7.84
CA GLU A 149 -11.06 12.21 -6.76
C GLU A 149 -11.85 12.16 -5.46
N PHE A 150 -13.19 12.17 -5.58
CA PHE A 150 -14.16 12.14 -4.49
C PHE A 150 -14.95 10.84 -4.55
N ASP A 151 -15.61 10.48 -3.45
CA ASP A 151 -16.53 9.32 -3.38
C ASP A 151 -15.88 7.99 -3.83
N VAL A 152 -14.60 7.79 -3.46
CA VAL A 152 -13.84 6.58 -3.78
C VAL A 152 -14.56 5.31 -3.29
N GLY A 153 -15.20 5.38 -2.13
CA GLY A 153 -15.98 4.27 -1.58
C GLY A 153 -17.14 3.85 -2.46
N ASP A 154 -17.86 4.81 -3.06
CA ASP A 154 -18.99 4.53 -3.97
C ASP A 154 -18.49 3.90 -5.28
N ALA A 155 -17.38 4.40 -5.82
CA ALA A 155 -16.75 3.81 -6.99
C ALA A 155 -16.28 2.37 -6.73
N LEU A 156 -15.72 2.09 -5.54
CA LEU A 156 -15.35 0.72 -5.15
C LEU A 156 -16.59 -0.18 -4.95
N ALA A 157 -17.69 0.35 -4.44
CA ALA A 157 -18.95 -0.38 -4.31
C ALA A 157 -19.52 -0.75 -5.69
N GLU A 158 -19.49 0.18 -6.64
CA GLU A 158 -19.89 -0.07 -8.02
C GLU A 158 -18.98 -1.11 -8.69
N LEU A 159 -17.66 -0.98 -8.52
CA LEU A 159 -16.71 -1.98 -9.03
C LEU A 159 -17.01 -3.37 -8.49
N LYS A 160 -17.27 -3.48 -7.17
CA LYS A 160 -17.63 -4.74 -6.53
C LYS A 160 -18.90 -5.32 -7.16
N LYS A 161 -19.94 -4.51 -7.32
CA LYS A 161 -21.21 -4.95 -7.92
C LYS A 161 -21.00 -5.48 -9.33
N LEU A 162 -20.20 -4.80 -10.15
CA LEU A 162 -19.89 -5.24 -11.52
C LEU A 162 -19.05 -6.52 -11.55
N ASP A 163 -18.12 -6.69 -10.60
CA ASP A 163 -17.34 -7.92 -10.47
C ASP A 163 -18.21 -9.10 -10.01
N ASP A 164 -19.08 -8.91 -9.01
CA ASP A 164 -19.98 -9.94 -8.50
C ASP A 164 -20.98 -10.41 -9.58
N GLN A 165 -21.51 -9.49 -10.39
CA GLN A 165 -22.56 -9.79 -11.38
C GLN A 165 -22.01 -10.37 -12.69
N GLY A 166 -20.80 -9.98 -13.09
CA GLY A 166 -20.29 -10.27 -14.43
C GLY A 166 -18.85 -10.75 -14.48
N GLY A 167 -18.17 -10.87 -13.35
CA GLY A 167 -16.74 -11.20 -13.26
C GLY A 167 -15.87 -10.17 -13.97
N LEU A 168 -16.19 -8.87 -13.86
CA LEU A 168 -15.53 -7.81 -14.61
C LEU A 168 -14.00 -7.85 -14.46
N LEU A 169 -13.50 -8.05 -13.24
CA LEU A 169 -12.07 -8.10 -12.94
C LEU A 169 -11.42 -9.42 -13.40
N SER A 170 -12.20 -10.41 -13.82
CA SER A 170 -11.71 -11.68 -14.36
C SER A 170 -11.78 -11.75 -15.89
N ARG A 171 -12.29 -10.70 -16.54
CA ARG A 171 -12.36 -10.60 -18.01
C ARG A 171 -11.05 -10.10 -18.61
N ASP A 172 -10.91 -10.32 -19.91
CA ASP A 172 -9.80 -9.83 -20.72
C ASP A 172 -9.95 -8.32 -21.01
N ILE A 173 -9.78 -7.52 -19.96
CA ILE A 173 -9.85 -6.05 -19.98
C ILE A 173 -8.52 -5.49 -19.45
N VAL A 174 -8.15 -4.29 -19.87
CA VAL A 174 -6.89 -3.64 -19.47
C VAL A 174 -7.13 -2.54 -18.45
N ALA A 175 -8.26 -1.86 -18.53
CA ALA A 175 -8.58 -0.80 -17.58
C ALA A 175 -10.08 -0.66 -17.33
N VAL A 176 -10.41 -0.29 -16.10
CA VAL A 176 -11.75 0.14 -15.69
C VAL A 176 -11.65 1.59 -15.24
N ASP A 177 -12.40 2.47 -15.89
CA ASP A 177 -12.43 3.88 -15.55
C ASP A 177 -13.72 4.20 -14.80
N LEU A 178 -13.59 4.59 -13.53
CA LEU A 178 -14.69 4.93 -12.61
C LEU A 178 -14.74 6.43 -12.31
N ARG A 179 -14.05 7.27 -13.11
CA ARG A 179 -13.93 8.71 -12.84
C ARG A 179 -15.24 9.48 -13.05
N LEU A 180 -16.18 8.91 -13.78
CA LEU A 180 -17.48 9.52 -14.07
C LEU A 180 -18.54 8.76 -13.27
N GLN A 181 -19.23 9.46 -12.37
CA GLN A 181 -20.26 8.88 -11.48
C GLN A 181 -21.39 8.16 -12.25
N ASP A 182 -21.61 8.52 -13.52
CA ASP A 182 -22.71 7.95 -14.32
C ASP A 182 -22.27 6.89 -15.35
N ARG A 183 -20.96 6.63 -15.53
CA ARG A 183 -20.46 5.78 -16.63
C ARG A 183 -19.15 5.07 -16.28
N VAL A 184 -19.20 3.75 -16.27
CA VAL A 184 -18.01 2.90 -16.24
C VAL A 184 -17.49 2.67 -17.66
N VAL A 185 -16.27 3.14 -17.95
CA VAL A 185 -15.62 2.89 -19.25
C VAL A 185 -14.65 1.73 -19.09
N VAL A 186 -14.95 0.63 -19.78
CA VAL A 186 -14.09 -0.56 -19.80
C VAL A 186 -13.26 -0.54 -21.07
N ARG A 187 -11.93 -0.48 -20.93
CA ARG A 187 -11.00 -0.62 -22.06
C ARG A 187 -10.57 -2.08 -22.16
N LEU A 188 -10.88 -2.71 -23.28
CA LEU A 188 -10.46 -4.07 -23.62
C LEU A 188 -8.95 -4.11 -23.91
N SER A 189 -8.34 -5.29 -23.76
CA SER A 189 -6.97 -5.53 -24.26
C SER A 189 -6.93 -5.46 -25.78
N ASP A 190 -5.76 -5.18 -26.35
CA ASP A 190 -5.59 -5.13 -27.81
C ASP A 190 -6.03 -6.47 -28.46
N ASP A 191 -5.73 -7.61 -27.81
CA ASP A 191 -6.17 -8.94 -28.24
C ASP A 191 -7.68 -9.17 -28.11
N ALA A 192 -8.33 -8.61 -27.09
CA ALA A 192 -9.78 -8.68 -26.93
C ALA A 192 -10.53 -7.70 -27.85
N ALA A 193 -9.91 -6.56 -28.18
CA ALA A 193 -10.41 -5.61 -29.16
C ALA A 193 -10.41 -6.24 -30.56
N ILE A 194 -9.33 -6.93 -30.94
CA ILE A 194 -9.23 -7.68 -32.21
C ILE A 194 -10.28 -8.81 -32.29
N ARG A 195 -10.49 -9.55 -31.20
CA ARG A 195 -11.53 -10.62 -31.15
C ARG A 195 -12.96 -10.08 -31.22
N ARG A 196 -13.23 -8.91 -30.65
CA ARG A 196 -14.55 -8.25 -30.77
C ARG A 196 -14.77 -7.67 -32.16
N GLN A 197 -13.73 -7.10 -32.77
CA GLN A 197 -13.77 -6.59 -34.15
C GLN A 197 -14.16 -7.71 -35.12
N THR A 198 -13.49 -8.86 -35.02
CA THR A 198 -13.78 -10.05 -35.84
C THR A 198 -15.17 -10.65 -35.59
N THR A 199 -15.66 -10.62 -34.34
CA THR A 199 -17.02 -11.10 -34.00
C THR A 199 -18.13 -10.16 -34.51
N ILE A 200 -17.88 -8.85 -34.54
CA ILE A 200 -18.82 -7.84 -35.07
C ILE A 200 -18.85 -7.89 -36.60
N GLU A 201 -17.69 -8.07 -37.25
CA GLU A 201 -17.58 -8.22 -38.70
C GLU A 201 -18.29 -9.48 -39.23
N GLN A 202 -18.21 -10.60 -38.51
CA GLN A 202 -18.90 -11.84 -38.90
C GLN A 202 -20.44 -11.79 -38.75
N ARG A 203 -20.98 -10.87 -37.93
CA ARG A 203 -22.42 -10.64 -37.80
C ARG A 203 -22.98 -9.63 -38.80
N GLY A 204 -22.12 -8.94 -39.55
CA GLY A 204 -22.46 -7.82 -40.43
C GLY A 204 -22.67 -8.15 -41.91
N THR A 205 -22.58 -9.41 -42.34
CA THR A 205 -22.84 -9.83 -43.74
C THR A 205 -24.21 -10.51 -43.87
N PRO A 206 -25.27 -9.80 -44.30
CA PRO A 206 -26.43 -10.45 -44.89
C PRO A 206 -26.05 -10.96 -46.30
N SER A 207 -26.18 -12.27 -46.55
CA SER A 207 -26.08 -12.80 -47.91
C SER A 207 -27.28 -12.34 -48.74
N SER A 208 -27.10 -11.26 -49.50
CA SER A 208 -27.99 -10.91 -50.60
C SER A 208 -27.61 -11.76 -51.81
N THR A 209 -28.02 -13.03 -51.84
CA THR A 209 -28.06 -13.78 -53.09
C THR A 209 -29.37 -13.47 -53.78
N GLY A 210 -29.36 -12.40 -54.57
CA GLY A 210 -30.42 -12.10 -55.52
C GLY A 210 -30.51 -13.22 -56.56
N ARG A 211 -31.74 -13.68 -56.79
CA ARG A 211 -32.11 -14.36 -58.03
C ARG A 211 -31.86 -13.39 -59.18
N ASP A 212 -31.17 -13.85 -60.21
CA ASP A 212 -31.47 -13.43 -61.56
C ASP A 212 -31.21 -14.58 -62.53
N THR A 213 -32.14 -14.72 -63.47
CA THR A 213 -32.33 -15.72 -64.56
C THR A 213 -32.66 -17.17 -64.19
#